data_AF-A0A4S1GDJ3-F1
#
_entry.id   AF-A0A4S1GDJ3-F1
#
_cell.length_a   1.000
_cell.length_b   1.000
_cell.length_c   1.000
_cell.angle_alpha   90.00
_cell.angle_beta   90.00
_cell.angle_gamma   90.00
#
_symmetry.space_group_name_H-M   'P 1'
#
loop_
_entity.id
_entity.type
_entity.pdbx_description
1 polymer ?
#
loop_
_entity_poly.entity_id
_entity_poly.type
_entity_poly.pdbx_seq_one_letter_code
_entity_poly.pdbx_strand_id
1 'polypeptide(L)' 'FECPNEIDLAREDNRHAAFGYGPHRCLGSHLARREIVIGLEEWLARIPAFRIKTGTEPITFGGHVFGIENLILDWS' A
#
# COMPACT_ATOMS: atom_id res chain seq x y z
N PHE A 1 -0.21 3.12 -18.77
CA PHE A 1 0.05 3.98 -17.60
C PHE A 1 1.13 4.98 -17.97
N GLU A 2 0.81 6.26 -17.88
CA GLU A 2 1.79 7.35 -17.90
C GLU A 2 2.37 7.52 -16.49
N CYS A 3 3.67 7.83 -16.38
CA CYS A 3 4.41 7.94 -15.11
C CYS A 3 4.03 6.84 -14.09
N PRO A 4 4.22 5.55 -14.41
CA PRO A 4 3.68 4.43 -13.63
C PRO A 4 4.26 4.30 -12.22
N ASN A 5 5.43 4.87 -11.98
CA ASN A 5 6.12 4.85 -10.68
C ASN A 5 5.75 6.06 -9.79
N GLU A 6 5.00 7.02 -10.32
CA GLU A 6 4.54 8.18 -9.57
C GLU A 6 3.16 7.91 -8.94
N ILE A 7 3.01 8.31 -7.68
CA ILE A 7 1.74 8.26 -6.96
C ILE A 7 0.97 9.53 -7.29
N ASP A 8 0.00 9.41 -8.21
CA ASP A 8 -0.97 10.45 -8.54
C ASP A 8 -2.35 10.04 -8.02
N LEU A 9 -2.80 10.72 -6.96
CA LEU A 9 -4.10 10.46 -6.33
C LEU A 9 -5.29 10.97 -7.17
N ALA A 10 -5.05 11.82 -8.18
CA ALA A 10 -6.07 12.35 -9.08
C ALA A 10 -6.21 11.54 -10.39
N ARG A 11 -5.42 10.47 -10.58
CA ARG A 11 -5.45 9.63 -11.78
C ARG A 11 -6.82 8.96 -11.97
N GLU A 12 -7.54 9.35 -13.02
CA GLU A 12 -8.88 8.80 -13.32
C GLU A 12 -8.85 7.38 -13.93
N ASP A 13 -7.95 7.10 -14.88
CA ASP A 13 -7.83 5.77 -15.50
C ASP A 13 -6.74 4.91 -14.83
N ASN A 14 -7.09 4.31 -13.69
CA ASN A 14 -6.17 3.50 -12.87
C ASN A 14 -6.46 1.98 -12.97
N ARG A 15 -6.67 1.46 -14.18
CA ARG A 15 -6.95 0.01 -14.40
C ARG A 15 -5.69 -0.86 -14.27
N HIS A 16 -5.46 -1.41 -13.08
CA HIS A 16 -4.27 -2.23 -12.76
C HIS A 16 -4.58 -3.71 -12.47
N ALA A 17 -3.53 -4.55 -12.46
CA ALA A 17 -3.63 -5.99 -12.27
C ALA A 17 -3.42 -6.47 -10.81
N ALA A 18 -3.30 -5.57 -9.83
CA ALA A 18 -3.07 -5.95 -8.42
C ALA A 18 -4.09 -6.96 -7.82
N PHE A 19 -5.30 -7.04 -8.38
CA PHE A 19 -6.34 -8.00 -7.98
C PHE A 19 -6.60 -9.10 -9.02
N GLY A 20 -5.70 -9.28 -9.99
CA GLY A 20 -5.92 -10.14 -11.15
C GLY A 20 -7.04 -9.63 -12.08
N TYR A 21 -7.44 -10.49 -13.02
CA TYR A 21 -8.47 -10.20 -14.03
C TYR A 21 -9.26 -11.46 -14.40
N GLY A 22 -10.42 -11.29 -15.04
CA GLY A 22 -11.25 -12.40 -15.52
C GLY A 22 -11.96 -13.19 -14.41
N PRO A 23 -12.30 -14.48 -14.66
CA PRO A 23 -13.07 -15.31 -13.72
C PRO A 23 -12.42 -15.50 -12.34
N HIS A 24 -11.09 -15.35 -12.27
CA HIS A 24 -10.31 -15.49 -11.04
C HIS A 24 -9.90 -14.14 -10.44
N ARG A 25 -10.52 -13.03 -10.87
CA ARG A 25 -10.31 -11.73 -10.21
C ARG A 25 -10.62 -11.87 -8.72
N CYS A 26 -9.74 -11.32 -7.89
CA CYS A 26 -9.80 -11.46 -6.44
C CYS A 26 -11.20 -11.13 -5.88
N LEU A 27 -11.84 -12.15 -5.32
CA LEU A 27 -13.13 -12.05 -4.66
C LEU A 27 -13.09 -11.05 -3.50
N GLY A 28 -11.97 -11.01 -2.77
CA GLY A 28 -11.73 -10.11 -1.65
C GLY A 28 -11.41 -8.66 -2.04
N SER A 29 -11.39 -8.30 -3.32
CA SER A 29 -10.92 -6.96 -3.75
C SER A 29 -11.77 -5.79 -3.21
N HIS A 30 -13.05 -6.01 -2.90
CA HIS A 30 -13.88 -5.00 -2.24
C HIS A 30 -13.51 -4.85 -0.75
N LEU A 31 -13.30 -5.98 -0.06
CA LEU A 31 -12.88 -5.99 1.33
C LEU A 31 -11.49 -5.35 1.49
N ALA A 32 -10.49 -5.79 0.71
CA ALA A 32 -9.14 -5.26 0.76
C ALA A 32 -9.08 -3.72 0.54
N ARG A 33 -9.92 -3.18 -0.36
CA ARG A 33 -10.05 -1.72 -0.53
C ARG A 33 -10.60 -1.03 0.72
N ARG A 34 -11.63 -1.60 1.35
CA ARG A 34 -12.21 -1.06 2.59
C ARG A 34 -11.21 -1.13 3.74
N GLU A 35 -10.46 -2.24 3.85
CA GLU A 35 -9.43 -2.41 4.87
C GLU A 35 -8.31 -1.37 4.72
N ILE A 36 -7.81 -1.12 3.51
CA ILE A 36 -6.77 -0.09 3.29
C ILE A 36 -7.31 1.32 3.59
N VAL A 37 -8.53 1.66 3.17
CA VAL A 37 -9.13 2.97 3.47
C VAL A 37 -9.23 3.18 4.98
N ILE A 38 -9.85 2.22 5.71
CA ILE A 38 -10.01 2.31 7.16
C ILE A 38 -8.64 2.33 7.85
N GLY A 39 -7.71 1.47 7.42
CA GLY A 39 -6.36 1.41 7.97
C GLY A 39 -5.61 2.73 7.84
N LEU A 40 -5.68 3.37 6.67
CA LEU A 40 -5.05 4.68 6.43
C LEU A 40 -5.75 5.80 7.20
N GLU A 41 -7.08 5.86 7.20
CA GLU A 41 -7.86 6.86 7.95
C GLU A 41 -7.52 6.82 9.44
N GLU A 42 -7.58 5.63 10.05
CA GLU A 42 -7.30 5.45 11.48
C GLU A 42 -5.83 5.66 11.82
N TRP A 43 -4.91 5.22 10.96
CA TRP A 43 -3.48 5.44 11.16
C TRP A 43 -3.16 6.94 11.16
N LEU A 44 -3.62 7.68 10.15
CA LEU A 44 -3.36 9.11 10.02
C LEU A 44 -4.07 9.95 11.09
N ALA A 45 -5.20 9.47 11.63
CA ALA A 45 -5.89 10.16 12.72
C ALA A 45 -5.19 9.99 14.08
N ARG A 46 -4.47 8.89 14.30
CA ARG A 46 -3.93 8.50 15.63
C ARG A 46 -2.41 8.63 15.72
N ILE A 47 -1.71 8.43 14.62
CA ILE A 47 -0.24 8.50 14.55
C ILE A 47 0.13 9.86 13.96
N PRO A 48 0.91 10.70 14.68
CA PRO A 48 1.35 11.99 14.16
C PRO A 48 2.32 11.79 12.99
N ALA A 49 2.81 12.89 12.41
CA ALA A 49 3.78 12.82 11.32
C ALA A 49 4.93 11.85 11.65
N PHE A 50 5.07 10.83 10.83
CA PHE A 50 6.00 9.72 11.02
C PHE A 50 6.96 9.62 9.84
N ARG A 51 8.10 8.96 10.06
CA ARG A 51 9.11 8.69 9.04
C ARG A 51 9.74 7.32 9.28
N ILE A 52 10.52 6.84 8.32
CA ILE A 52 11.41 5.69 8.54
C ILE A 52 12.49 6.14 9.52
N LYS A 53 12.71 5.36 10.58
CA LYS A 53 13.68 5.68 11.63
C LYS A 53 15.07 5.81 11.03
N THR A 54 15.76 6.90 11.36
CA THR A 54 17.11 7.19 10.87
C THR A 54 18.07 6.04 11.22
N GLY A 55 18.88 5.62 10.25
CA GLY A 55 19.83 4.51 10.40
C GLY A 55 19.18 3.12 10.28
N THR A 56 17.92 3.03 9.86
CA THR A 56 17.24 1.78 9.53
C THR A 56 16.74 1.81 8.09
N GLU A 57 16.64 0.63 7.47
CA GLU A 57 16.13 0.47 6.11
C GLU A 57 15.03 -0.62 6.09
N PRO A 58 14.02 -0.51 5.22
CA PRO A 58 13.03 -1.56 5.06
C PRO A 58 13.67 -2.87 4.59
N ILE A 59 13.30 -3.99 5.21
CA ILE A 59 13.62 -5.33 4.70
C ILE A 59 12.38 -5.85 4.00
N THR A 60 12.50 -6.12 2.72
CA THR A 60 11.40 -6.61 1.88
C THR A 60 11.71 -8.00 1.36
N PHE A 61 10.68 -8.82 1.19
CA PHE A 61 10.77 -10.09 0.49
C PHE A 61 9.88 -10.10 -0.75
N GLY A 62 10.36 -10.79 -1.77
CA GLY A 62 9.63 -11.04 -3.01
C GLY A 62 9.05 -12.45 -3.09
N GLY A 63 8.52 -12.79 -4.27
CA GLY A 63 7.92 -14.09 -4.56
C GLY A 63 6.57 -13.92 -5.24
N HIS A 64 5.64 -14.84 -5.01
CA HIS A 64 4.26 -14.72 -5.51
C HIS A 64 3.51 -13.54 -4.89
N VAL A 65 3.86 -13.17 -3.65
CA VAL A 65 3.30 -12.02 -2.94
C VAL A 65 4.46 -11.23 -2.34
N PHE A 66 4.56 -9.96 -2.71
CA PHE A 66 5.50 -9.03 -2.10
C PHE A 66 5.09 -8.73 -0.65
N GLY A 67 6.08 -8.59 0.24
CA GLY A 67 5.84 -8.16 1.61
C GLY A 67 7.03 -7.42 2.21
N ILE A 68 6.76 -6.75 3.33
CA ILE A 68 7.75 -6.05 4.14
C ILE A 68 7.93 -6.85 5.43
N GLU A 69 9.13 -7.37 5.66
CA GLU A 69 9.48 -8.12 6.86
C GLU A 69 9.83 -7.19 8.02
N ASN A 70 10.51 -6.08 7.72
CA ASN A 70 10.90 -5.11 8.74
C ASN A 70 10.74 -3.68 8.21
N LEU A 71 10.00 -2.84 8.94
CA LEU A 71 9.85 -1.40 8.69
C LEU A 71 9.75 -0.69 10.02
N ILE A 72 10.85 -0.05 10.43
CA ILE A 72 10.93 0.65 11.70
C ILE A 72 10.56 2.11 11.46
N LEU A 73 9.43 2.52 12.00
CA LEU A 73 8.95 3.90 11.95
C LEU A 73 9.27 4.62 13.25
N ASP A 74 9.54 5.92 13.18
CA ASP A 74 9.57 6.80 14.34
C ASP A 74 8.63 8.01 14.14
N TRP A 75 8.01 8.40 15.25
CA TRP A 75 7.17 9.58 15.36
C TRP A 75 7.32 10.09 16.79
N SER A 76 7.49 11.40 16.95
CA SER A 76 7.74 12.07 18.23
C SER A 76 6.69 13.13 18.47
#